data_AF-A0A2P4YSV5-F1
#
_entry.id   AF-A0A2P4YSV5-F1
#
_cell.length_a   1.000
_cell.length_b   1.000
_cell.length_c   1.000
_cell.angle_alpha   90.00
_cell.angle_beta   90.00
_cell.angle_gamma   90.00
#
_symmetry.space_group_name_H-M   'P 1'
#
loop_
_entity.id
_entity.type
_entity.pdbx_description
1 polymer ?
#
loop_
_entity_poly.entity_id
_entity_poly.type
_entity_poly.pdbx_seq_one_letter_code
_entity_poly.pdbx_strand_id
1 'polypeptide(L)'
;MPSVVLLTTIDPTTNVVPIQNISSQTIAAQAEALELPLCLVAVGLGDEYASALRSGLHDIPKQLARKQKSANIRTQDNDVSTISSLVFGDLHLDDIRAWREQTFGMDYQLRFPIWKKDYVSELLPSLERLCIKTGANIYFSNVDKEHIAFEGSEPLWQIGDMFDWKFVQERNRVDSGQVDLMGECGEFHTCVKFPGMD
;
A
#
# COMPACT_ATOMS: atom_id res chain seq x y z
N MET A 1 -3.58 22.56 -5.26
CA MET A 1 -3.50 21.11 -5.58
C MET A 1 -3.53 20.34 -4.27
N PRO A 2 -4.12 19.13 -4.20
CA PRO A 2 -3.94 18.27 -3.03
C PRO A 2 -2.45 18.08 -2.78
N SER A 3 -2.03 18.16 -1.52
CA SER A 3 -0.63 18.00 -1.11
C SER A 3 -0.13 16.56 -1.17
N VAL A 4 -1.02 15.62 -1.50
CA VAL A 4 -0.79 14.18 -1.51
C VAL A 4 -1.37 13.59 -2.78
N VAL A 5 -0.63 12.67 -3.38
CA VAL A 5 -1.02 11.86 -4.54
C VAL A 5 -0.70 10.42 -4.20
N LEU A 6 -1.60 9.51 -4.53
CA LEU A 6 -1.35 8.08 -4.44
C LEU A 6 -0.65 7.61 -5.71
N LEU A 7 0.38 6.79 -5.57
CA LEU A 7 1.04 6.12 -6.70
C LEU A 7 1.03 4.62 -6.43
N THR A 8 0.57 3.85 -7.42
CA THR A 8 0.56 2.39 -7.36
C THR A 8 1.12 1.82 -8.65
N THR A 9 2.03 0.87 -8.54
CA THR A 9 2.49 0.06 -9.68
C THR A 9 1.55 -1.11 -9.93
N ILE A 10 1.20 -1.32 -11.19
CA ILE A 10 0.35 -2.43 -11.63
C ILE A 10 1.08 -3.25 -12.69
N ASP A 11 0.93 -4.57 -12.62
CA ASP A 11 1.42 -5.44 -13.68
C ASP A 11 0.64 -5.17 -14.98
N PRO A 12 1.31 -4.90 -16.11
CA PRO A 12 0.63 -4.51 -17.35
C PRO A 12 -0.17 -5.64 -18.00
N THR A 13 0.09 -6.90 -17.64
CA THR A 13 -0.56 -8.07 -18.24
C THR A 13 -1.82 -8.45 -17.46
N THR A 14 -1.72 -8.45 -16.14
CA THR A 14 -2.77 -8.93 -15.22
C THR A 14 -3.61 -7.79 -14.64
N ASN A 15 -3.12 -6.54 -14.71
CA ASN A 15 -3.78 -5.35 -14.19
C ASN A 15 -4.05 -5.40 -12.67
N VAL A 16 -3.17 -6.09 -11.95
CA VAL A 16 -3.17 -6.17 -10.47
C VAL A 16 -1.87 -5.61 -9.91
N VAL A 17 -1.90 -5.21 -8.64
CA VAL A 17 -0.69 -4.90 -7.86
C VAL A 17 0.10 -6.19 -7.65
N PRO A 18 1.35 -6.29 -8.13
CA PRO A 18 2.17 -7.47 -7.94
C PRO A 18 2.29 -7.83 -6.46
N ILE A 19 2.37 -9.13 -6.15
CA ILE A 19 2.48 -9.69 -4.79
C ILE A 19 1.21 -9.53 -3.94
N GLN A 20 0.60 -8.33 -3.91
CA GLN A 20 -0.59 -8.05 -3.09
C GLN A 20 -1.89 -8.60 -3.69
N ASN A 21 -1.90 -8.88 -5.00
CA ASN A 21 -3.06 -9.41 -5.74
C ASN A 21 -4.32 -8.53 -5.62
N ILE A 22 -4.14 -7.20 -5.72
CA ILE A 22 -5.23 -6.22 -5.66
C ILE A 22 -5.46 -5.66 -7.07
N SER A 23 -6.71 -5.68 -7.55
CA SER A 23 -7.04 -5.14 -8.87
C SER A 23 -6.85 -3.62 -8.95
N SER A 24 -6.48 -3.10 -10.12
CA SER A 24 -6.37 -1.64 -10.30
C SER A 24 -7.71 -0.91 -10.12
N GLN A 25 -8.85 -1.58 -10.35
CA GLN A 25 -10.18 -1.06 -10.06
C GLN A 25 -10.39 -0.86 -8.55
N THR A 26 -9.96 -1.82 -7.74
CA THR A 26 -10.01 -1.70 -6.28
C THR A 26 -9.14 -0.54 -5.78
N ILE A 27 -7.92 -0.39 -6.33
CA ILE A 27 -7.03 0.74 -6.02
C ILE A 27 -7.67 2.08 -6.41
N ALA A 28 -8.34 2.15 -7.57
CA ALA A 28 -9.06 3.34 -7.99
C ALA A 28 -10.21 3.69 -7.03
N ALA A 29 -10.99 2.69 -6.60
CA ALA A 29 -12.06 2.88 -5.64
C ALA A 29 -11.55 3.33 -4.25
N GLN A 30 -10.39 2.83 -3.80
CA GLN A 30 -9.74 3.33 -2.58
C GLN A 30 -9.35 4.80 -2.71
N ALA A 31 -8.78 5.19 -3.85
CA ALA A 31 -8.40 6.58 -4.09
C ALA A 31 -9.61 7.52 -4.15
N GLU A 32 -10.71 7.07 -4.76
CA GLU A 32 -11.98 7.80 -4.81
C GLU A 32 -12.58 7.96 -3.41
N ALA A 33 -12.63 6.90 -2.60
CA ALA A 33 -13.12 6.96 -1.22
C ALA A 33 -12.28 7.89 -0.31
N LEU A 34 -10.99 8.05 -0.62
CA LEU A 34 -10.08 8.98 0.06
C LEU A 34 -10.10 10.39 -0.53
N GLU A 35 -10.80 10.62 -1.64
CA GLU A 35 -10.78 11.87 -2.41
C GLU A 35 -9.36 12.31 -2.82
N LEU A 36 -8.47 11.33 -3.07
CA LEU A 36 -7.08 11.57 -3.44
C LEU A 36 -6.83 11.30 -4.92
N PRO A 37 -5.98 12.08 -5.60
CA PRO A 37 -5.54 11.73 -6.94
C PRO A 37 -4.72 10.43 -6.93
N LEU A 38 -4.96 9.60 -7.93
CA LEU A 38 -4.22 8.35 -8.15
C LEU A 38 -3.42 8.42 -9.47
N CYS A 39 -2.16 8.01 -9.38
CA CYS A 39 -1.29 7.71 -10.50
C CYS A 39 -1.04 6.19 -10.54
N LEU A 40 -1.45 5.54 -11.62
CA LEU A 40 -1.14 4.15 -11.87
C LEU A 40 0.05 4.07 -12.83
N VAL A 41 1.11 3.37 -12.43
CA VAL A 41 2.30 3.13 -13.26
C VAL A 41 2.29 1.68 -13.69
N ALA A 42 2.16 1.43 -14.99
CA ALA A 42 2.17 0.09 -15.55
C ALA A 42 3.61 -0.44 -15.65
N VAL A 43 4.02 -1.26 -14.67
CA VAL A 43 5.33 -1.89 -14.62
C VAL A 43 5.27 -3.14 -13.73
N GLY A 44 5.81 -4.25 -14.24
CA GLY A 44 5.95 -5.49 -13.47
C GLY A 44 7.13 -5.43 -12.50
N LEU A 45 7.42 -6.54 -11.82
CA LEU A 45 8.65 -6.69 -11.04
C LEU A 45 9.84 -6.86 -11.99
N GLY A 46 11.00 -6.26 -11.68
CA GLY A 46 12.24 -6.44 -12.43
C GLY A 46 13.06 -5.17 -12.62
N ASP A 47 14.06 -5.25 -13.51
CA ASP A 47 15.09 -4.22 -13.69
C ASP A 47 14.55 -2.85 -14.15
N GLU A 48 13.40 -2.83 -14.83
CA GLU A 48 12.75 -1.61 -15.31
C GLU A 48 11.93 -0.89 -14.23
N TYR A 49 11.73 -1.51 -13.06
CA TYR A 49 10.85 -0.98 -12.01
C TYR A 49 11.22 0.45 -11.60
N ALA A 50 12.49 0.67 -11.24
CA ALA A 50 12.95 1.97 -10.74
C ALA A 50 12.89 3.07 -11.81
N SER A 51 13.20 2.76 -13.08
CA SER A 51 13.15 3.75 -14.16
C SER A 51 11.71 4.13 -14.51
N ALA A 52 10.78 3.17 -14.47
CA ALA A 52 9.36 3.42 -14.65
C ALA A 52 8.78 4.30 -13.53
N LEU A 53 9.12 4.02 -12.26
CA LEU A 53 8.68 4.88 -11.15
C LEU A 53 9.20 6.30 -11.27
N ARG A 54 10.48 6.50 -11.61
CA ARG A 54 11.04 7.85 -11.80
C ARG A 54 10.30 8.61 -12.89
N SER A 55 9.99 7.94 -13.99
CA SER A 55 9.24 8.52 -15.10
C SER A 55 7.81 8.90 -14.68
N GLY A 56 7.14 8.00 -13.95
CA GLY A 56 5.81 8.27 -13.38
C GLY A 56 5.79 9.46 -12.42
N LEU A 57 6.73 9.51 -11.47
CA LEU A 57 6.87 10.60 -10.50
C LEU A 57 7.11 11.96 -11.17
N HIS A 58 7.94 12.01 -12.21
CA HIS A 58 8.20 13.23 -12.98
C HIS A 58 6.96 13.72 -13.75
N ASP A 59 6.10 12.81 -14.19
CA ASP A 59 4.94 13.16 -15.01
C ASP A 59 3.68 13.51 -14.21
N ILE A 60 3.58 13.08 -12.94
CA ILE A 60 2.43 13.36 -12.05
C ILE A 60 2.02 14.84 -12.05
N PRO A 61 2.93 15.82 -11.79
CA PRO A 61 2.56 17.23 -11.79
C PRO A 61 1.88 17.70 -13.08
N LYS A 62 2.41 17.26 -14.23
CA LYS A 62 1.89 17.63 -15.55
C LYS A 62 0.52 17.01 -15.77
N GLN A 63 0.32 15.76 -15.35
CA GLN A 63 -0.97 15.07 -15.47
C GLN A 63 -2.06 15.75 -14.62
N LEU A 64 -1.72 16.15 -13.38
CA LEU A 64 -2.66 16.83 -12.49
C LEU A 64 -3.02 18.23 -13.01
N ALA A 65 -2.04 19.00 -13.48
CA ALA A 65 -2.28 20.31 -14.07
C ALA A 65 -3.18 20.24 -15.31
N ARG A 66 -3.00 19.22 -16.17
CA ARG A 66 -3.88 18.99 -17.34
C ARG A 66 -5.32 18.71 -16.90
N LYS A 67 -5.54 17.82 -15.92
CA LYS A 67 -6.89 17.53 -15.39
C LYS A 67 -7.56 18.77 -14.81
N GLN A 68 -6.83 19.60 -14.06
CA GLN A 68 -7.37 20.85 -13.47
C GLN A 68 -7.77 21.88 -14.53
N LYS A 69 -6.96 22.04 -15.59
CA LYS A 69 -7.29 22.91 -16.73
C LYS A 69 -8.54 22.45 -17.46
N SER A 70 -8.67 21.14 -17.71
CA SER A 70 -9.89 20.56 -18.32
C SER A 70 -11.14 20.73 -17.46
N ALA A 71 -10.99 20.86 -16.13
CA ALA A 71 -12.08 21.11 -15.20
C ALA A 71 -12.43 22.60 -14.99
N ASN A 72 -11.87 23.52 -15.79
CA ASN A 72 -12.05 24.98 -15.64
C ASN A 72 -11.67 25.53 -14.25
N ILE A 73 -10.79 24.85 -13.51
CA ILE A 73 -10.30 25.33 -12.21
C ILE A 73 -9.20 26.37 -12.47
N ARG A 74 -9.43 27.61 -12.03
CA ARG A 74 -8.43 28.70 -12.11
C ARG A 74 -7.26 28.39 -11.18
N THR A 75 -6.16 27.89 -11.72
CA THR A 75 -4.86 27.81 -11.04
C THR A 75 -4.09 29.11 -11.28
N GLN A 76 -3.56 29.74 -10.24
CA GLN A 76 -2.57 30.81 -10.41
C GLN A 76 -1.38 30.29 -11.22
N ASP A 77 -0.91 31.11 -12.16
CA ASP A 77 0.18 30.80 -13.09
C ASP A 77 1.50 30.45 -12.38
N ASN A 78 2.25 29.54 -13.01
CA ASN A 78 3.71 29.38 -13.00
C ASN A 78 4.47 28.63 -11.91
N ASP A 79 3.84 27.97 -10.94
CA ASP A 79 4.58 27.01 -10.09
C ASP A 79 4.26 25.56 -10.52
N VAL A 80 5.17 24.95 -11.28
CA VAL A 80 5.09 23.51 -11.58
C VAL A 80 5.40 22.80 -10.28
N SER A 81 4.37 22.50 -9.48
CA SER A 81 4.57 21.80 -8.22
C SER A 81 5.26 20.47 -8.46
N THR A 82 6.46 20.31 -7.94
CA THR A 82 7.21 19.05 -8.02
C THR A 82 6.83 18.13 -6.85
N ILE A 83 7.07 16.83 -7.03
CA ILE A 83 7.00 15.89 -5.91
C ILE A 83 8.26 16.09 -5.07
N SER A 84 8.11 16.55 -3.83
CA SER A 84 9.23 16.83 -2.92
C SER A 84 9.55 15.67 -1.98
N SER A 85 8.57 14.79 -1.72
CA SER A 85 8.70 13.70 -0.75
C SER A 85 8.01 12.44 -1.24
N LEU A 86 8.59 11.28 -0.88
CA LEU A 86 7.97 9.97 -1.01
C LEU A 86 7.68 9.41 0.39
N VAL A 87 6.48 8.88 0.58
CA VAL A 87 6.05 8.30 1.86
C VAL A 87 5.83 6.81 1.66
N PHE A 88 6.51 5.98 2.46
CA PHE A 88 6.40 4.52 2.39
C PHE A 88 5.81 3.94 3.67
N GLY A 89 4.97 2.93 3.51
CA GLY A 89 4.36 2.18 4.61
C GLY A 89 5.23 1.03 5.13
N ASP A 90 6.55 1.09 4.97
CA ASP A 90 7.45 0.02 5.41
C ASP A 90 7.41 -0.13 6.94
N LEU A 91 7.35 -1.37 7.43
CA LEU A 91 7.22 -1.65 8.87
C LEU A 91 8.59 -1.86 9.51
N HIS A 92 9.37 -2.85 9.06
CA HIS A 92 10.66 -3.14 9.71
C HIS A 92 11.74 -3.81 8.85
N LEU A 93 11.47 -4.20 7.60
CA LEU A 93 12.46 -4.85 6.72
C LEU A 93 13.58 -3.90 6.28
N ASP A 94 14.75 -4.04 6.91
CA ASP A 94 15.90 -3.15 6.72
C ASP A 94 16.41 -3.16 5.26
N ASP A 95 16.34 -4.29 4.56
CA ASP A 95 16.75 -4.45 3.16
C ASP A 95 15.82 -3.69 2.19
N ILE A 96 14.50 -3.77 2.38
CA ILE A 96 13.52 -3.02 1.59
C ILE A 96 13.73 -1.52 1.78
N ARG A 97 13.88 -1.08 3.02
CA ARG A 97 14.13 0.34 3.32
C ARG A 97 15.44 0.82 2.69
N ALA A 98 16.53 0.06 2.85
CA ALA A 98 17.83 0.40 2.28
C ALA A 98 17.76 0.50 0.74
N TRP A 99 17.03 -0.40 0.09
CA TRP A 99 16.79 -0.35 -1.34
C TRP A 99 16.05 0.94 -1.75
N ARG A 100 15.03 1.37 -1.00
CA ARG A 100 14.31 2.63 -1.28
C ARG A 100 15.20 3.86 -1.10
N GLU A 101 15.99 3.88 -0.04
CA GLU A 101 16.95 4.96 0.24
C GLU A 101 18.00 5.07 -0.86
N GLN A 102 18.57 3.95 -1.29
CA GLN A 102 19.51 3.90 -2.41
C GLN A 102 18.86 4.32 -3.74
N THR A 103 17.62 3.91 -3.96
CA THR A 103 16.93 4.14 -5.24
C THR A 103 16.42 5.58 -5.37
N PHE A 104 15.86 6.16 -4.32
CA PHE A 104 15.12 7.43 -4.40
C PHE A 104 15.68 8.55 -3.51
N GLY A 105 16.58 8.24 -2.57
CA GLY A 105 17.04 9.19 -1.54
C GLY A 105 17.88 10.35 -2.08
N MET A 106 18.43 10.24 -3.29
CA MET A 106 19.10 11.36 -3.96
C MET A 106 18.12 12.37 -4.57
N ASP A 107 16.94 11.91 -4.98
CA ASP A 107 15.97 12.70 -5.75
C ASP A 107 14.84 13.26 -4.87
N TYR A 108 14.50 12.59 -3.78
CA TYR A 108 13.32 12.91 -2.96
C TYR A 108 13.61 12.80 -1.46
N GLN A 109 12.88 13.58 -0.65
CA GLN A 109 12.84 13.35 0.78
C GLN A 109 12.00 12.12 1.10
N LEU A 110 12.61 11.06 1.63
CA LEU A 110 11.89 9.84 1.99
C LEU A 110 11.33 9.93 3.41
N ARG A 111 10.11 9.46 3.60
CA ARG A 111 9.40 9.44 4.89
C ARG A 111 8.89 8.02 5.18
N PHE A 112 9.18 7.54 6.38
CA PHE A 112 8.77 6.21 6.86
C PHE A 112 8.01 6.35 8.19
N PRO A 113 6.76 6.84 8.16
CA PRO A 113 6.03 7.27 9.36
C PRO A 113 5.72 6.14 10.35
N ILE A 114 5.79 4.87 9.90
CA ILE A 114 5.49 3.70 10.74
C ILE A 114 6.68 2.77 11.00
N TRP A 115 7.88 3.18 10.59
CA TRP A 115 9.09 2.38 10.70
C TRP A 115 9.45 2.02 12.15
N LYS A 116 9.68 0.74 12.41
CA LYS A 116 10.08 0.16 13.71
C LYS A 116 9.19 0.60 14.87
N LYS A 117 7.93 0.94 14.58
CA LYS A 117 6.90 1.16 15.60
C LYS A 117 6.40 -0.17 16.12
N ASP A 118 6.08 -0.20 17.41
CA ASP A 118 5.60 -1.42 18.05
C ASP A 118 4.20 -1.79 17.54
N TYR A 119 4.01 -3.04 17.16
CA TYR A 119 2.76 -3.51 16.58
C TYR A 119 1.62 -3.45 17.60
N VAL A 120 1.83 -4.02 18.78
CA VAL A 120 0.75 -4.29 19.75
C VAL A 120 0.35 -3.03 20.52
N SER A 121 1.32 -2.21 20.89
CA SER A 121 1.10 -1.01 21.70
C SER A 121 0.83 0.25 20.86
N GLU A 122 1.22 0.28 19.58
CA GLU A 122 1.06 1.48 18.74
C GLU A 122 0.29 1.24 17.43
N LEU A 123 0.79 0.38 16.53
CA LEU A 123 0.27 0.30 15.16
C LEU A 123 -1.13 -0.32 15.10
N LEU A 124 -1.33 -1.50 15.68
CA LEU A 124 -2.60 -2.22 15.64
C LEU A 124 -3.73 -1.44 16.35
N PRO A 125 -3.53 -0.83 17.54
CA PRO A 125 -4.53 0.07 18.12
C PRO A 125 -4.83 1.29 17.24
N SER A 126 -3.83 1.82 16.52
CA SER A 126 -4.04 2.94 15.60
C SER A 126 -4.85 2.53 14.37
N LEU A 127 -4.60 1.33 13.84
CA LEU A 127 -5.35 0.74 12.74
C LEU A 127 -6.83 0.52 13.13
N GLU A 128 -7.09 -0.07 14.30
CA GLU A 128 -8.45 -0.25 14.81
C GLU A 128 -9.21 1.08 14.92
N ARG A 129 -8.56 2.11 15.48
CA ARG A 129 -9.17 3.46 15.56
C ARG A 129 -9.45 4.05 14.19
N LEU A 130 -8.59 3.82 13.21
CA LEU A 130 -8.80 4.29 11.84
C LEU A 130 -9.97 3.56 11.18
N CYS A 131 -10.04 2.24 11.28
CA CYS A 131 -11.17 1.44 10.78
C CYS A 131 -12.51 1.90 11.38
N ILE A 132 -12.56 2.13 12.70
CA ILE A 132 -13.76 2.67 13.36
C ILE A 132 -14.12 4.05 12.81
N LYS A 133 -13.12 4.94 12.66
CA LYS A 133 -13.33 6.32 12.21
C LYS A 133 -13.80 6.40 10.76
N THR A 134 -13.27 5.54 9.87
CA THR A 134 -13.55 5.57 8.43
C THR A 134 -14.67 4.61 8.02
N GLY A 135 -15.03 3.67 8.89
CA GLY A 135 -15.89 2.54 8.55
C GLY A 135 -15.21 1.52 7.62
N ALA A 136 -13.90 1.61 7.44
CA ALA A 136 -13.16 0.72 6.56
C ALA A 136 -12.95 -0.66 7.18
N ASN A 137 -13.13 -1.70 6.37
CA ASN A 137 -12.81 -3.08 6.70
C ASN A 137 -11.53 -3.51 5.98
N ILE A 138 -10.84 -4.51 6.52
CA ILE A 138 -9.59 -5.03 5.97
C ILE A 138 -9.80 -6.51 5.69
N TYR A 139 -9.38 -6.95 4.51
CA TYR A 139 -9.55 -8.33 4.06
C TYR A 139 -8.23 -8.89 3.56
N PHE A 140 -8.01 -10.20 3.70
CA PHE A 140 -6.87 -10.85 3.06
C PHE A 140 -6.99 -10.80 1.54
N SER A 141 -5.98 -10.28 0.86
CA SER A 141 -5.93 -10.18 -0.61
C SER A 141 -5.03 -11.24 -1.24
N ASN A 142 -4.02 -11.69 -0.49
CA ASN A 142 -3.17 -12.81 -0.83
C ASN A 142 -2.71 -13.52 0.45
N VAL A 143 -2.51 -14.83 0.39
CA VAL A 143 -2.15 -15.65 1.54
C VAL A 143 -1.15 -16.71 1.08
N ASP A 144 0.01 -16.75 1.72
CA ASP A 144 0.99 -17.82 1.53
C ASP A 144 0.62 -18.99 2.45
N LYS A 145 -0.01 -20.00 1.86
CA LYS A 145 -0.49 -21.19 2.58
C LYS A 145 0.62 -21.97 3.25
N GLU A 146 1.85 -21.92 2.75
CA GLU A 146 2.97 -22.64 3.35
C GLU A 146 3.43 -21.93 4.63
N HIS A 147 3.52 -20.60 4.60
CA HIS A 147 3.92 -19.81 5.78
C HIS A 147 2.84 -19.75 6.86
N ILE A 148 1.55 -19.79 6.50
CA ILE A 148 0.46 -19.74 7.48
C ILE A 148 -0.05 -21.13 7.90
N ALA A 149 0.49 -22.21 7.32
CA ALA A 149 0.11 -23.56 7.68
C ALA A 149 0.33 -23.81 9.18
N PHE A 150 -0.55 -24.62 9.75
CA PHE A 150 -0.41 -25.19 11.08
C PHE A 150 -0.17 -26.69 10.88
N GLU A 151 0.71 -27.29 11.68
CA GLU A 151 1.06 -28.70 11.48
C GLU A 151 -0.19 -29.59 11.51
N GLY A 152 -0.55 -30.16 10.36
CA GLY A 152 -1.67 -31.11 10.22
C GLY A 152 -3.07 -30.50 10.14
N SER A 153 -3.24 -29.21 9.86
CA SER A 153 -4.58 -28.61 9.63
C SER A 153 -4.72 -27.89 8.29
N GLU A 154 -5.97 -27.69 7.88
CA GLU A 154 -6.34 -26.84 6.74
C GLU A 154 -5.89 -25.37 6.95
N PRO A 155 -5.73 -24.58 5.86
CA PRO A 155 -5.34 -23.17 5.97
C PRO A 155 -6.36 -22.38 6.79
N LEU A 156 -5.89 -21.67 7.82
CA LEU A 156 -6.75 -20.93 8.74
C LEU A 156 -7.44 -19.72 8.10
N TRP A 157 -6.83 -19.14 7.07
CA TRP A 157 -7.31 -17.93 6.40
C TRP A 157 -7.36 -18.11 4.89
N GLN A 158 -8.36 -17.50 4.26
CA GLN A 158 -8.54 -17.49 2.82
C GLN A 158 -8.61 -16.05 2.30
N ILE A 159 -8.32 -15.90 1.00
CA ILE A 159 -8.52 -14.62 0.32
C ILE A 159 -9.99 -14.22 0.45
N GLY A 160 -10.24 -12.98 0.88
CA GLY A 160 -11.57 -12.44 1.14
C GLY A 160 -12.04 -12.56 2.58
N ASP A 161 -11.37 -13.34 3.44
CA ASP A 161 -11.66 -13.34 4.87
C ASP A 161 -11.28 -11.98 5.48
N MET A 162 -12.05 -11.55 6.49
CA MET A 162 -11.76 -10.33 7.22
C MET A 162 -10.49 -10.52 8.05
N PHE A 163 -9.57 -9.56 7.96
CA PHE A 163 -8.35 -9.56 8.75
C PHE A 163 -8.65 -9.19 10.21
N ASP A 164 -8.26 -10.07 11.13
CA ASP A 164 -8.26 -9.82 12.57
C ASP A 164 -6.90 -10.20 13.17
N TRP A 165 -6.11 -9.19 13.53
CA TRP A 165 -4.78 -9.39 14.11
C TRP A 165 -4.81 -10.15 15.44
N LYS A 166 -5.93 -10.14 16.18
CA LYS A 166 -6.08 -10.90 17.43
C LYS A 166 -6.15 -12.40 17.16
N PHE A 167 -6.72 -12.80 16.03
CA PHE A 167 -6.73 -14.20 15.60
C PHE A 167 -5.33 -14.67 15.21
N VAL A 168 -4.56 -13.82 14.51
CA VAL A 168 -3.14 -14.09 14.22
C VAL A 168 -2.35 -14.24 15.53
N GLN A 169 -2.55 -13.34 16.49
CA GLN A 169 -1.90 -13.39 17.79
C GLN A 169 -2.27 -14.65 18.58
N GLU A 170 -3.55 -15.06 18.58
CA GLU A 170 -3.99 -16.28 19.25
C GLU A 170 -3.38 -17.53 18.60
N ARG A 171 -3.33 -17.58 17.26
CA ARG A 171 -2.64 -18.65 16.53
C ARG A 171 -1.18 -18.77 16.93
N ASN A 172 -0.46 -17.65 17.01
CA ASN A 172 0.94 -17.61 17.43
C ASN A 172 1.18 -18.06 18.89
N ARG A 173 0.15 -18.10 19.75
CA ARG A 173 0.29 -18.65 21.12
C ARG A 173 0.25 -20.17 21.14
N VAL A 174 -0.42 -20.78 20.17
CA VAL A 174 -0.71 -22.23 20.17
C VAL A 174 0.29 -23.00 19.31
N ASP A 175 0.90 -22.37 18.32
CA ASP A 175 1.80 -23.01 17.35
C ASP A 175 3.15 -22.29 17.25
N SER A 176 4.22 -23.06 17.04
CA SER A 176 5.60 -22.59 17.04
C SER A 176 6.01 -21.79 15.79
N GLY A 177 5.26 -21.90 14.68
CA GLY A 177 5.46 -21.12 13.48
C GLY A 177 4.97 -19.69 13.67
N GLN A 178 5.88 -18.77 13.99
CA GLN A 178 5.49 -17.38 14.23
C GLN A 178 5.09 -16.69 12.91
N VAL A 179 3.83 -16.27 12.81
CA VAL A 179 3.32 -15.43 11.71
C VAL A 179 3.44 -13.95 12.11
N ASP A 180 3.99 -13.09 11.24
CA ASP A 180 3.99 -11.64 11.46
C ASP A 180 2.56 -11.11 11.56
N LEU A 181 2.25 -10.33 12.60
CA LEU A 181 0.87 -9.86 12.86
C LEU A 181 0.32 -8.96 11.75
N MET A 182 1.17 -8.39 10.91
CA MET A 182 0.82 -7.51 9.81
C MET A 182 1.27 -8.07 8.44
N GLY A 183 1.81 -9.30 8.40
CA GLY A 183 2.23 -10.00 7.18
C GLY A 183 3.50 -9.46 6.53
N GLU A 184 4.34 -8.73 7.28
CA GLU A 184 5.55 -8.08 6.73
C GLU A 184 6.54 -9.08 6.10
N CYS A 185 6.56 -10.34 6.56
CA CYS A 185 7.48 -11.37 6.07
C CYS A 185 6.90 -12.19 4.90
N GLY A 186 5.79 -11.74 4.30
CA GLY A 186 5.19 -12.36 3.11
C GLY A 186 4.18 -13.47 3.40
N GLU A 187 3.76 -13.63 4.66
CA GLU A 187 2.76 -14.63 5.05
C GLU A 187 1.39 -14.32 4.44
N PHE A 188 1.05 -13.04 4.32
CA PHE A 188 -0.17 -12.57 3.69
C PHE A 188 -0.09 -11.10 3.28
N HIS A 189 -1.03 -10.69 2.44
CA HIS A 189 -1.30 -9.28 2.12
C HIS A 189 -2.76 -8.96 2.40
N THR A 190 -3.03 -7.68 2.63
CA THR A 190 -4.38 -7.20 2.93
C THR A 190 -4.84 -6.10 1.97
N CYS A 191 -6.15 -5.97 1.84
CA CYS A 191 -6.82 -4.93 1.09
C CYS A 191 -7.80 -4.18 1.99
N VAL A 192 -7.68 -2.86 2.03
CA VAL A 192 -8.61 -1.97 2.74
C VAL A 192 -9.80 -1.67 1.84
N LYS A 193 -11.03 -1.89 2.34
CA LYS A 193 -12.27 -1.50 1.68
C LYS A 193 -13.02 -0.48 2.52
N PHE A 194 -13.23 0.71 1.96
CA PHE A 194 -14.07 1.75 2.54
C PHE A 194 -15.57 1.45 2.30
N PRO A 195 -16.48 2.08 3.08
CA PRO A 195 -17.91 1.94 2.86
C PRO A 195 -18.32 2.27 1.41
N GLY A 196 -19.14 1.42 0.80
CA GLY A 196 -19.63 1.61 -0.57
C GLY A 196 -18.69 1.12 -1.67
N MET A 197 -17.55 0.50 -1.31
CA MET A 197 -16.73 -0.26 -2.27
C MET A 197 -17.26 -1.69 -2.38
N ASP A 198 -17.58 -2.13 -3.60
CA ASP A 198 -17.92 -3.52 -3.92
C ASP A 198 -16.66 -4.42 -3.95
#